data_AF-A0AAV9V5E5-F1
#
_entry.id   AF-A0AAV9V5E5-F1
#
_cell.length_a   1.000
_cell.length_b   1.000
_cell.length_c   1.000
_cell.angle_alpha   90.00
_cell.angle_beta   90.00
_cell.angle_gamma   90.00
#
_symmetry.space_group_name_H-M   'P 1'
#
loop_
_entity.id
_entity.type
_entity.pdbx_description
1 polymer ?
#
loop_
_entity_poly.entity_id
_entity_poly.type
_entity_poly.pdbx_seq_one_letter_code
_entity_poly.pdbx_strand_id
1 'polypeptide(L)'
;MKETAAIAALAIAAGVAAQQSAYGQCGGVNWTGPTTCVSGYTCVYSNDYYSQCVPGAAATTAKTTTTKATSTKTSSTKTTKTTKTSKTSTTKTSSTKAPTSTTLSTKTTTKATTTTPGGGSGGSGCLVTAYASISSAVKSCTLITLSNISAPPSSSIDLQKLQPSATVVFAGLTTFGVTANNDFDPIVISGSNILITGADGHTIDGGGPNYWDGQGSNGGGDKPDHFIVVKKTSNARITNLNIKNWPVHCFSMTGNQGLTVSGLNLDNSDGDAANSKSGGKAAAHNSDGFDISSSDYVTLENINVHNQDDCVAVTSGTHITVTGMYCYGGHGLSIGSIGGKSNNTVDTVTFENSQIINSENGCRIKTNSGTTGTVKNIIYKSITLSGISDYGIDVQQDYLNGGPTGDPTNGVTISNVQFIDVTGTVKSSAYNYYILCGSGSCSGIAFSGTSITGGKTSCNYGSCP
;
A
#
# COMPACT_ATOMS: atom_id res chain seq x y z
N MET A 1 -12.87 -14.67 -83.40
CA MET A 1 -13.55 -15.71 -82.62
C MET A 1 -12.51 -16.34 -81.68
N LYS A 2 -12.76 -16.25 -80.36
CA LYS A 2 -12.30 -17.12 -79.23
C LYS A 2 -10.77 -17.32 -79.10
N GLU A 3 -10.06 -16.61 -78.21
CA GLU A 3 -9.89 -16.87 -76.76
C GLU A 3 -9.63 -18.32 -76.35
N THR A 4 -8.48 -18.58 -75.71
CA THR A 4 -8.39 -19.33 -74.44
C THR A 4 -7.01 -19.14 -73.80
N ALA A 5 -6.99 -18.48 -72.64
CA ALA A 5 -5.85 -18.36 -71.73
C ALA A 5 -5.96 -19.45 -70.65
N ALA A 6 -4.84 -20.11 -70.33
CA ALA A 6 -4.76 -21.10 -69.27
C ALA A 6 -4.60 -20.43 -67.90
N ILE A 7 -5.54 -20.70 -66.99
CA ILE A 7 -5.51 -20.25 -65.58
C ILE A 7 -4.92 -21.38 -64.74
N ALA A 8 -3.80 -21.09 -64.04
CA ALA A 8 -3.24 -21.96 -63.01
C ALA A 8 -4.02 -21.77 -61.70
N ALA A 9 -4.64 -22.84 -61.21
CA ALA A 9 -5.34 -22.86 -59.93
C ALA A 9 -4.34 -23.06 -58.78
N LEU A 10 -4.21 -22.04 -57.91
CA LEU A 10 -3.49 -22.14 -56.64
C LEU A 10 -4.49 -22.61 -55.57
N ALA A 11 -4.32 -23.83 -55.06
CA ALA A 11 -5.14 -24.37 -53.99
C ALA A 11 -4.77 -23.69 -52.66
N ILE A 12 -5.68 -22.88 -52.11
CA ILE A 12 -5.58 -22.35 -50.75
C ILE A 12 -6.14 -23.43 -49.81
N ALA A 13 -5.26 -24.12 -49.08
CA ALA A 13 -5.67 -24.96 -47.97
C ALA A 13 -6.13 -24.06 -46.81
N ALA A 14 -7.44 -23.96 -46.60
CA ALA A 14 -7.98 -23.39 -45.37
C ALA A 14 -7.61 -24.31 -44.20
N GLY A 15 -6.70 -23.87 -43.34
CA GLY A 15 -6.40 -24.55 -42.09
C GLY A 15 -7.63 -24.57 -41.20
N VAL A 16 -8.31 -25.72 -41.14
CA VAL A 16 -9.35 -25.95 -40.13
C VAL A 16 -8.62 -25.97 -38.79
N ALA A 17 -8.85 -24.97 -37.94
CA ALA A 17 -8.37 -24.99 -36.56
C ALA A 17 -9.10 -26.13 -35.84
N ALA A 18 -8.48 -27.31 -35.77
CA ALA A 18 -9.00 -28.44 -35.01
C ALA A 18 -9.17 -27.99 -33.56
N GLN A 19 -10.32 -28.30 -32.95
CA GLN A 19 -10.53 -28.08 -31.53
C GLN A 19 -9.84 -29.19 -30.74
N GLN A 20 -9.27 -28.86 -29.58
CA GLN A 20 -8.64 -29.82 -28.69
C GLN A 20 -9.71 -30.62 -27.94
N SER A 21 -9.49 -31.93 -27.86
CA SER A 21 -10.27 -32.86 -27.05
C SER A 21 -10.34 -32.44 -25.58
N ALA A 22 -11.39 -32.90 -24.88
CA ALA A 22 -11.51 -32.76 -23.44
C ALA A 22 -10.23 -33.25 -22.74
N TYR A 23 -9.69 -32.47 -21.79
CA TYR A 23 -8.44 -32.75 -21.06
C TYR A 23 -7.17 -32.81 -21.93
N GLY A 24 -7.23 -32.45 -23.20
CA GLY A 24 -6.04 -32.33 -24.05
C GLY A 24 -5.23 -31.07 -23.77
N GLN A 25 -3.94 -31.10 -24.13
CA GLN A 25 -3.07 -29.92 -24.07
C GLN A 25 -3.53 -28.88 -25.10
N CYS A 26 -3.70 -27.65 -24.64
CA CYS A 26 -4.20 -26.52 -25.42
C CYS A 26 -3.28 -25.29 -25.35
N GLY A 27 -2.11 -25.42 -24.72
CA GLY A 27 -1.14 -24.34 -24.62
C GLY A 27 0.16 -24.80 -23.95
N GLY A 28 1.15 -23.92 -23.97
CA GLY A 28 2.50 -24.17 -23.45
C GLY A 28 3.58 -23.71 -24.42
N VAL A 29 4.76 -23.38 -23.90
CA VAL A 29 5.95 -23.06 -24.70
C VAL A 29 6.24 -24.21 -25.66
N ASN A 30 6.40 -23.89 -26.95
CA ASN A 30 6.59 -24.82 -28.07
C ASN A 30 5.39 -25.72 -28.43
N TRP A 31 4.20 -25.49 -27.87
CA TRP A 31 2.99 -26.17 -28.32
C TRP A 31 2.55 -25.66 -29.70
N THR A 32 2.50 -26.56 -30.70
CA THR A 32 2.07 -26.24 -32.08
C THR A 32 0.70 -26.81 -32.42
N GLY A 33 -0.01 -27.40 -31.45
CA GLY A 33 -1.32 -28.01 -31.64
C GLY A 33 -2.48 -27.04 -31.41
N PRO A 34 -3.72 -27.54 -31.44
CA PRO A 34 -4.93 -26.79 -31.13
C PRO A 34 -4.86 -25.99 -29.83
N THR A 35 -5.27 -24.73 -29.84
CA THR A 35 -5.36 -23.87 -28.65
C THR A 35 -6.79 -23.64 -28.16
N THR A 36 -7.79 -24.02 -28.96
CA THR A 36 -9.22 -23.89 -28.64
C THR A 36 -9.78 -25.25 -28.22
N CYS A 37 -10.43 -25.33 -27.07
CA CYS A 37 -11.05 -26.56 -26.58
C CYS A 37 -12.40 -26.85 -27.24
N VAL A 38 -12.83 -28.12 -27.23
CA VAL A 38 -14.21 -28.51 -27.57
C VAL A 38 -15.24 -27.79 -26.67
N SER A 39 -16.45 -27.64 -27.18
CA SER A 39 -17.56 -26.98 -26.45
C SER A 39 -17.73 -27.55 -25.04
N GLY A 40 -17.94 -26.66 -24.05
CA GLY A 40 -18.04 -27.01 -22.63
C GLY A 40 -16.70 -27.12 -21.90
N TYR A 41 -15.57 -26.99 -22.60
CA TYR A 41 -14.23 -26.99 -22.02
C TYR A 41 -13.52 -25.66 -22.30
N THR A 42 -12.68 -25.23 -21.35
CA THR A 42 -11.88 -24.01 -21.44
C THR A 42 -10.40 -24.36 -21.26
N CYS A 43 -9.53 -23.74 -22.06
CA CYS A 43 -8.10 -23.93 -21.94
C CYS A 43 -7.58 -23.20 -20.70
N VAL A 44 -7.24 -23.95 -19.66
CA VAL A 44 -6.74 -23.39 -18.39
C VAL A 44 -5.24 -23.57 -18.32
N TYR A 45 -4.54 -22.46 -18.08
CA TYR A 45 -3.09 -22.44 -17.88
C TYR A 45 -2.72 -23.23 -16.63
N SER A 46 -1.73 -24.12 -16.74
CA SER A 46 -1.18 -24.85 -15.60
C SER A 46 0.24 -24.40 -15.29
N ASN A 47 1.10 -24.29 -16.30
CA ASN A 47 2.44 -23.74 -16.21
C ASN A 47 2.94 -23.31 -17.60
N ASP A 48 4.13 -22.72 -17.67
CA ASP A 48 4.70 -22.16 -18.90
C ASP A 48 4.77 -23.16 -20.05
N TYR A 49 4.89 -24.45 -19.77
CA TYR A 49 5.02 -25.49 -20.79
C TYR A 49 3.70 -26.23 -21.05
N TYR A 50 2.63 -25.94 -20.29
CA TYR A 50 1.40 -26.74 -20.34
C TYR A 50 0.13 -25.97 -19.91
N SER A 51 -0.87 -25.99 -20.79
CA SER A 51 -2.26 -25.60 -20.50
C SER A 51 -3.20 -26.73 -20.92
N GLN A 52 -4.31 -26.95 -20.22
CA GLN A 52 -5.22 -28.07 -20.45
C GLN A 52 -6.68 -27.65 -20.58
N CYS A 53 -7.41 -28.32 -21.48
CA CYS A 53 -8.85 -28.17 -21.61
C CYS A 53 -9.59 -28.79 -20.41
N VAL A 54 -10.22 -27.99 -19.56
CA VAL A 54 -11.02 -28.46 -18.41
C VAL A 54 -12.47 -27.98 -18.51
N PRO A 55 -13.46 -28.70 -17.92
CA PRO A 55 -14.87 -28.30 -18.00
C PRO A 55 -15.12 -26.90 -17.42
N GLY A 56 -15.79 -26.03 -18.18
CA GLY A 56 -16.17 -24.67 -17.76
C GLY A 56 -17.68 -24.49 -17.81
N ALA A 57 -18.26 -23.85 -16.79
CA ALA A 57 -19.70 -23.63 -16.68
C ALA A 57 -20.26 -22.83 -17.86
N ALA A 58 -21.29 -23.35 -18.52
CA ALA A 58 -21.92 -22.76 -19.69
C ALA A 58 -22.57 -21.39 -19.36
N ALA A 59 -22.04 -20.31 -19.95
CA ALA A 59 -22.73 -19.02 -20.00
C ALA A 59 -23.54 -18.91 -21.30
N THR A 60 -24.85 -18.71 -21.12
CA THR A 60 -25.90 -18.58 -22.12
C THR A 60 -25.84 -17.27 -22.92
N THR A 61 -25.95 -17.39 -24.24
CA THR A 61 -26.57 -16.47 -25.24
C THR A 61 -26.09 -15.02 -25.40
N ALA A 62 -25.84 -14.72 -26.67
CA ALA A 62 -25.27 -13.51 -27.26
C ALA A 62 -26.17 -12.26 -27.24
N LYS A 63 -25.54 -11.08 -27.27
CA LYS A 63 -26.13 -9.86 -27.85
C LYS A 63 -25.09 -9.06 -28.65
N THR A 64 -25.47 -8.80 -29.89
CA THR A 64 -24.77 -8.15 -31.00
C THR A 64 -24.49 -6.67 -30.74
N THR A 65 -23.28 -6.19 -31.04
CA THR A 65 -22.98 -4.76 -31.20
C THR A 65 -22.20 -4.51 -32.48
N THR A 66 -22.68 -3.51 -33.23
CA THR A 66 -22.25 -3.07 -34.55
C THR A 66 -21.07 -2.10 -34.45
N THR A 67 -19.96 -2.40 -35.13
CA THR A 67 -18.78 -1.53 -35.24
C THR A 67 -18.91 -0.55 -36.41
N LYS A 68 -18.83 0.75 -36.14
CA LYS A 68 -18.66 1.82 -37.13
C LYS A 68 -17.17 2.19 -37.22
N ALA A 69 -16.61 2.04 -38.41
CA ALA A 69 -15.22 2.38 -38.74
C ALA A 69 -14.96 3.89 -38.68
N THR A 70 -13.80 4.29 -38.16
CA THR A 70 -13.27 5.66 -38.30
C THR A 70 -11.83 5.60 -38.81
N SER A 71 -11.60 6.39 -39.86
CA SER A 71 -10.41 6.50 -40.70
C SER A 71 -9.20 7.12 -39.99
N THR A 72 -8.05 6.47 -40.12
CA THR A 72 -6.72 7.02 -39.84
C THR A 72 -6.30 8.03 -40.90
N LYS A 73 -6.00 9.28 -40.49
CA LYS A 73 -5.32 10.28 -41.33
C LYS A 73 -3.82 10.30 -41.03
N THR A 74 -3.06 9.88 -42.03
CA THR A 74 -1.60 10.00 -42.15
C THR A 74 -1.21 11.47 -42.32
N SER A 75 -0.26 11.96 -41.51
CA SER A 75 0.41 13.25 -41.73
C SER A 75 1.90 13.03 -41.97
N SER A 76 2.35 13.45 -43.14
CA SER A 76 3.72 13.42 -43.64
C SER A 76 4.58 14.51 -43.01
N THR A 77 5.73 14.15 -42.44
CA THR A 77 6.80 15.09 -42.10
C THR A 77 8.02 14.87 -42.99
N LYS A 78 8.51 16.00 -43.51
CA LYS A 78 9.52 16.14 -44.56
C LYS A 78 10.92 16.14 -43.95
N THR A 79 11.79 15.40 -44.61
CA THR A 79 13.22 15.18 -44.33
C THR A 79 14.04 16.48 -44.39
N THR A 80 15.01 16.64 -43.48
CA THR A 80 16.21 17.45 -43.75
C THR A 80 17.43 16.80 -43.11
N LYS A 81 18.42 16.48 -43.96
CA LYS A 81 19.75 15.94 -43.62
C LYS A 81 20.67 17.10 -43.23
N THR A 82 21.51 16.90 -42.21
CA THR A 82 22.88 17.44 -42.18
C THR A 82 23.80 16.63 -41.25
N THR A 83 24.75 15.95 -41.91
CA THR A 83 26.17 15.66 -41.61
C THR A 83 26.73 15.52 -40.19
N LYS A 84 27.42 14.38 -40.03
CA LYS A 84 28.36 13.93 -38.99
C LYS A 84 29.54 14.87 -38.76
N THR A 85 30.08 14.88 -37.52
CA THR A 85 31.53 14.79 -37.29
C THR A 85 31.80 14.01 -35.99
N SER A 86 32.47 12.86 -36.09
CA SER A 86 33.00 12.08 -34.97
C SER A 86 34.32 12.69 -34.48
N LYS A 87 34.54 12.69 -33.16
CA LYS A 87 35.89 12.65 -32.58
C LYS A 87 35.96 11.58 -31.49
N THR A 88 36.83 10.62 -31.75
CA THR A 88 37.31 9.56 -30.88
C THR A 88 38.22 10.15 -29.79
N SER A 89 38.08 9.68 -28.55
CA SER A 89 39.11 9.78 -27.53
C SER A 89 39.06 8.55 -26.63
N THR A 90 40.25 8.06 -26.33
CA THR A 90 40.64 6.73 -25.85
C THR A 90 40.39 6.47 -24.37
N THR A 91 40.14 5.18 -24.12
CA THR A 91 40.27 4.38 -22.90
C THR A 91 41.35 4.79 -21.89
N LYS A 92 41.01 4.74 -20.59
CA LYS A 92 41.89 4.21 -19.54
C LYS A 92 41.10 3.46 -18.47
N THR A 93 41.42 2.18 -18.38
CA THR A 93 41.05 1.20 -17.37
C THR A 93 41.74 1.52 -16.04
N SER A 94 41.01 1.49 -14.92
CA SER A 94 41.63 1.22 -13.62
C SER A 94 40.64 0.48 -12.71
N SER A 95 41.01 -0.76 -12.43
CA SER A 95 40.38 -1.70 -11.53
C SER A 95 40.75 -1.38 -10.08
N THR A 96 39.76 -1.18 -9.21
CA THR A 96 39.97 -1.27 -7.75
C THR A 96 38.83 -2.04 -7.08
N LYS A 97 39.21 -3.27 -6.73
CA LYS A 97 38.79 -4.15 -5.63
C LYS A 97 37.60 -3.71 -4.77
N ALA A 98 36.52 -4.49 -4.84
CA ALA A 98 35.40 -4.51 -3.91
C ALA A 98 35.83 -4.97 -2.50
N PRO A 99 35.31 -4.37 -1.41
CA PRO A 99 35.33 -4.99 -0.10
C PRO A 99 34.08 -5.84 0.09
N THR A 100 34.32 -7.11 0.44
CA THR A 100 33.35 -8.10 0.87
C THR A 100 32.70 -7.63 2.18
N SER A 101 31.40 -7.33 2.16
CA SER A 101 30.62 -7.07 3.38
C SER A 101 30.13 -8.41 3.93
N THR A 102 30.72 -8.81 5.04
CA THR A 102 30.36 -9.97 5.85
C THR A 102 29.03 -9.71 6.54
N THR A 103 28.00 -10.45 6.16
CA THR A 103 26.71 -10.48 6.86
C THR A 103 26.89 -11.09 8.25
N LEU A 104 27.00 -10.24 9.28
CA LEU A 104 26.78 -10.69 10.66
C LEU A 104 25.28 -10.88 10.88
N SER A 105 24.85 -12.14 10.88
CA SER A 105 23.57 -12.56 11.44
C SER A 105 23.66 -12.45 12.96
N THR A 106 23.24 -11.33 13.53
CA THR A 106 22.94 -11.24 14.97
C THR A 106 21.55 -11.80 15.19
N LYS A 107 21.48 -13.07 15.60
CA LYS A 107 20.31 -13.62 16.29
C LYS A 107 20.14 -12.87 17.61
N THR A 108 19.31 -11.85 17.62
CA THR A 108 18.84 -11.23 18.86
C THR A 108 17.70 -12.09 19.40
N THR A 109 18.05 -13.09 20.21
CA THR A 109 17.08 -13.72 21.12
C THR A 109 16.75 -12.74 22.24
N THR A 110 15.79 -11.85 22.00
CA THR A 110 15.09 -11.16 23.08
C THR A 110 14.13 -12.16 23.72
N LYS A 111 14.56 -12.71 24.85
CA LYS A 111 13.68 -13.38 25.81
C LYS A 111 12.64 -12.35 26.25
N ALA A 112 11.43 -12.46 25.72
CA ALA A 112 10.28 -11.68 26.17
C ALA A 112 10.14 -11.91 27.68
N THR A 113 10.50 -10.89 28.45
CA THR A 113 10.17 -10.83 29.87
C THR A 113 8.72 -10.38 29.91
N THR A 114 7.83 -11.32 30.19
CA THR A 114 6.41 -11.09 30.45
C THR A 114 6.29 -10.20 31.68
N THR A 115 6.39 -8.89 31.49
CA THR A 115 5.95 -7.90 32.48
C THR A 115 4.46 -7.72 32.31
N THR A 116 3.69 -8.48 33.09
CA THR A 116 2.29 -8.17 33.37
C THR A 116 2.23 -6.75 33.95
N PRO A 117 1.51 -5.79 33.34
CA PRO A 117 1.26 -4.52 33.99
C PRO A 117 0.36 -4.75 35.20
N GLY A 118 0.76 -4.16 36.32
CA GLY A 118 0.19 -4.34 37.64
C GLY A 118 -1.32 -4.14 37.72
N GLY A 119 -1.90 -4.83 38.71
CA GLY A 119 -3.32 -4.91 38.98
C GLY A 119 -4.01 -3.55 39.12
N GLY A 120 -5.04 -3.39 38.30
CA GLY A 120 -6.24 -2.64 38.61
C GLY A 120 -7.33 -3.62 39.05
N SER A 121 -7.77 -3.47 40.30
CA SER A 121 -8.79 -4.26 40.98
C SER A 121 -10.19 -4.13 40.33
N GLY A 122 -10.93 -5.24 40.20
CA GLY A 122 -12.39 -5.24 40.31
C GLY A 122 -13.27 -5.37 39.05
N GLY A 123 -12.74 -5.73 37.90
CA GLY A 123 -13.51 -5.90 36.66
C GLY A 123 -14.13 -7.28 36.45
N SER A 124 -15.41 -7.37 36.09
CA SER A 124 -15.99 -8.62 35.55
C SER A 124 -15.29 -8.98 34.25
N GLY A 125 -14.65 -10.15 34.19
CA GLY A 125 -14.04 -10.69 32.98
C GLY A 125 -15.09 -11.37 32.10
N CYS A 126 -15.12 -11.03 30.81
CA CYS A 126 -15.96 -11.65 29.80
C CYS A 126 -15.08 -12.45 28.82
N LEU A 127 -15.27 -13.77 28.75
CA LEU A 127 -14.81 -14.56 27.61
C LEU A 127 -15.91 -14.59 26.56
N VAL A 128 -15.63 -14.03 25.38
CA VAL A 128 -16.57 -13.92 24.27
C VAL A 128 -16.08 -14.82 23.14
N THR A 129 -16.84 -15.88 22.86
CA THR A 129 -16.54 -16.86 21.79
C THR A 129 -17.51 -16.77 20.61
N ALA A 130 -18.55 -15.93 20.71
CA ALA A 130 -19.54 -15.72 19.67
C ALA A 130 -19.75 -14.21 19.44
N TYR A 131 -19.80 -13.80 18.17
CA TYR A 131 -19.96 -12.39 17.78
C TYR A 131 -21.15 -11.70 18.45
N ALA A 132 -22.30 -12.40 18.55
CA ALA A 132 -23.52 -11.85 19.14
C ALA A 132 -23.36 -11.39 20.60
N SER A 133 -22.39 -11.95 21.34
CA SER A 133 -22.13 -11.64 22.74
C SER A 133 -21.24 -10.40 22.95
N ILE A 134 -20.60 -9.87 21.91
CA ILE A 134 -19.69 -8.70 22.00
C ILE A 134 -20.43 -7.50 22.57
N SER A 135 -21.60 -7.16 22.04
CA SER A 135 -22.36 -5.97 22.45
C SER A 135 -22.76 -5.99 23.94
N SER A 136 -22.97 -7.17 24.50
CA SER A 136 -23.27 -7.35 25.92
C SER A 136 -22.00 -7.20 26.75
N ALA A 137 -20.90 -7.83 26.34
CA ALA A 137 -19.60 -7.73 27.03
C ALA A 137 -19.07 -6.30 27.08
N VAL A 138 -19.15 -5.55 25.97
CA VAL A 138 -18.75 -4.13 25.89
C VAL A 138 -19.48 -3.26 26.92
N LYS A 139 -20.74 -3.59 27.24
CA LYS A 139 -21.56 -2.84 28.21
C LYS A 139 -21.33 -3.24 29.66
N SER A 140 -20.83 -4.44 29.94
CA SER A 140 -20.83 -5.01 31.31
C SER A 140 -19.46 -5.39 31.84
N CYS A 141 -18.45 -5.53 30.98
CA CYS A 141 -17.13 -6.02 31.34
C CYS A 141 -16.05 -4.97 31.10
N THR A 142 -15.07 -4.92 31.99
CA THR A 142 -13.85 -4.13 31.84
C THR A 142 -12.65 -4.98 31.41
N LEU A 143 -12.78 -6.31 31.40
CA LEU A 143 -11.84 -7.21 30.74
C LEU A 143 -12.62 -8.09 29.77
N ILE A 144 -12.35 -7.97 28.48
CA ILE A 144 -13.05 -8.69 27.42
C ILE A 144 -12.03 -9.48 26.62
N THR A 145 -12.14 -10.80 26.58
CA THR A 145 -11.37 -11.63 25.66
C THR A 145 -12.26 -12.05 24.50
N LEU A 146 -11.92 -11.59 23.29
CA LEU A 146 -12.56 -11.96 22.04
C LEU A 146 -11.82 -13.16 21.46
N SER A 147 -12.35 -14.36 21.65
CA SER A 147 -11.69 -15.61 21.25
C SER A 147 -12.36 -16.23 20.03
N ASN A 148 -11.59 -16.40 18.94
CA ASN A 148 -12.05 -17.04 17.70
C ASN A 148 -13.33 -16.41 17.11
N ILE A 149 -13.44 -15.08 17.16
CA ILE A 149 -14.63 -14.38 16.68
C ILE A 149 -14.70 -14.42 15.16
N SER A 150 -15.79 -14.95 14.63
CA SER A 150 -16.19 -14.73 13.23
C SER A 150 -17.31 -13.71 13.20
N ALA A 151 -17.03 -12.51 12.70
CA ALA A 151 -18.01 -11.46 12.48
C ALA A 151 -18.80 -11.77 11.20
N PRO A 152 -20.15 -11.85 11.24
CA PRO A 152 -20.95 -12.06 10.04
C PRO A 152 -20.80 -10.93 9.01
N PRO A 153 -21.23 -11.12 7.76
CA PRO A 153 -21.33 -10.02 6.79
C PRO A 153 -22.08 -8.82 7.37
N SER A 154 -21.63 -7.62 7.01
CA SER A 154 -22.21 -6.33 7.42
C SER A 154 -22.29 -6.12 8.94
N SER A 155 -21.43 -6.80 9.71
CA SER A 155 -21.48 -6.79 11.17
C SER A 155 -20.14 -6.33 11.76
N SER A 156 -20.08 -5.08 12.24
CA SER A 156 -18.86 -4.52 12.83
C SER A 156 -18.57 -5.10 14.22
N ILE A 157 -17.30 -5.32 14.57
CA ILE A 157 -16.87 -5.43 15.95
C ILE A 157 -16.86 -4.00 16.54
N ASP A 158 -17.98 -3.62 17.16
CA ASP A 158 -18.18 -2.28 17.73
C ASP A 158 -17.68 -2.21 19.19
N LEU A 159 -16.56 -1.53 19.39
CA LEU A 159 -15.91 -1.29 20.69
C LEU A 159 -16.01 0.18 21.11
N GLN A 160 -16.98 0.95 20.59
CA GLN A 160 -17.08 2.38 20.89
C GLN A 160 -17.65 2.69 22.28
N LYS A 161 -18.35 1.74 22.90
CA LYS A 161 -19.05 1.90 24.18
C LYS A 161 -18.41 1.09 25.31
N LEU A 162 -17.09 0.87 25.21
CA LEU A 162 -16.32 0.20 26.25
C LEU A 162 -16.50 0.89 27.60
N GLN A 163 -16.49 0.09 28.68
CA GLN A 163 -16.40 0.64 30.03
C GLN A 163 -15.11 1.45 30.20
N PRO A 164 -15.09 2.49 31.05
CA PRO A 164 -13.87 3.24 31.33
C PRO A 164 -12.73 2.32 31.76
N SER A 165 -11.53 2.54 31.22
CA SER A 165 -10.35 1.71 31.48
C SER A 165 -10.48 0.23 31.08
N ALA A 166 -11.40 -0.11 30.19
CA ALA A 166 -11.55 -1.48 29.73
C ALA A 166 -10.32 -1.98 28.95
N THR A 167 -10.03 -3.26 29.12
CA THR A 167 -9.06 -4.03 28.34
C THR A 167 -9.79 -5.00 27.42
N VAL A 168 -9.47 -4.98 26.12
CA VAL A 168 -9.93 -5.96 25.13
C VAL A 168 -8.73 -6.77 24.65
N VAL A 169 -8.83 -8.09 24.70
CA VAL A 169 -7.81 -9.04 24.25
C VAL A 169 -8.35 -9.83 23.07
N PHE A 170 -7.76 -9.71 21.89
CA PHE A 170 -8.02 -10.61 20.76
C PHE A 170 -7.26 -11.91 20.97
N ALA A 171 -7.94 -13.05 20.85
CA ALA A 171 -7.37 -14.38 21.02
C ALA A 171 -7.80 -15.32 19.89
N GLY A 172 -6.90 -16.23 19.50
CA GLY A 172 -7.13 -17.11 18.36
C GLY A 172 -7.33 -16.34 17.06
N LEU A 173 -8.19 -16.84 16.17
CA LEU A 173 -8.41 -16.26 14.85
C LEU A 173 -9.69 -15.41 14.81
N THR A 174 -9.57 -14.11 14.54
CA THR A 174 -10.72 -13.25 14.23
C THR A 174 -10.90 -13.10 12.72
N THR A 175 -12.12 -13.28 12.20
CA THR A 175 -12.44 -13.15 10.76
C THR A 175 -13.70 -12.33 10.52
N PHE A 176 -13.88 -11.89 9.27
CA PHE A 176 -15.02 -11.08 8.83
C PHE A 176 -15.70 -11.68 7.61
N GLY A 177 -17.03 -11.68 7.61
CA GLY A 177 -17.82 -12.03 6.44
C GLY A 177 -17.72 -10.97 5.34
N VAL A 178 -17.78 -11.42 4.08
CA VAL A 178 -17.64 -10.54 2.90
C VAL A 178 -18.74 -9.48 2.89
N THR A 179 -18.34 -8.21 2.88
CA THR A 179 -19.22 -7.04 2.94
C THR A 179 -18.80 -6.06 1.86
N ALA A 180 -19.45 -6.11 0.70
CA ALA A 180 -19.18 -5.19 -0.41
C ALA A 180 -19.84 -3.83 -0.12
N ASN A 181 -19.19 -3.00 0.68
CA ASN A 181 -19.63 -1.66 1.04
C ASN A 181 -18.42 -0.80 1.45
N ASN A 182 -18.24 0.34 0.80
CA ASN A 182 -17.12 1.25 1.07
C ASN A 182 -17.24 1.97 2.41
N ASP A 183 -18.46 2.17 2.90
CA ASP A 183 -18.75 2.86 4.16
C ASP A 183 -18.78 1.92 5.38
N PHE A 184 -18.54 0.62 5.19
CA PHE A 184 -18.55 -0.34 6.28
C PHE A 184 -17.19 -0.35 6.98
N ASP A 185 -17.20 -0.10 8.29
CA ASP A 185 -16.01 -0.21 9.15
C ASP A 185 -16.07 -1.55 9.93
N PRO A 186 -15.22 -2.55 9.61
CA PRO A 186 -15.26 -3.86 10.27
C PRO A 186 -14.94 -3.81 11.77
N ILE A 187 -14.00 -2.96 12.21
CA ILE A 187 -13.71 -2.74 13.63
C ILE A 187 -13.78 -1.24 13.93
N VAL A 188 -14.48 -0.85 14.99
CA VAL A 188 -14.54 0.55 15.44
C VAL A 188 -14.21 0.66 16.92
N ILE A 189 -13.25 1.52 17.26
CA ILE A 189 -12.68 1.66 18.61
C ILE A 189 -12.82 3.11 19.06
N SER A 190 -13.39 3.31 20.25
CA SER A 190 -13.43 4.58 20.96
C SER A 190 -13.38 4.34 22.48
N GLY A 191 -12.93 5.33 23.24
CA GLY A 191 -12.93 5.25 24.70
C GLY A 191 -11.77 5.95 25.36
N SER A 192 -11.81 6.01 26.69
CA SER A 192 -10.78 6.66 27.50
C SER A 192 -10.08 5.67 28.41
N ASN A 193 -8.76 5.77 28.52
CA ASN A 193 -7.90 4.90 29.31
C ASN A 193 -7.98 3.41 28.93
N ILE A 194 -8.45 3.10 27.71
CA ILE A 194 -8.66 1.73 27.25
C ILE A 194 -7.35 1.09 26.78
N LEU A 195 -7.30 -0.24 26.85
CA LEU A 195 -6.24 -1.07 26.28
C LEU A 195 -6.84 -2.06 25.29
N ILE A 196 -6.37 -2.07 24.05
CA ILE A 196 -6.65 -3.12 23.07
C ILE A 196 -5.35 -3.90 22.85
N THR A 197 -5.40 -5.22 22.99
CA THR A 197 -4.21 -6.05 22.81
C THR A 197 -4.54 -7.44 22.28
N GLY A 198 -3.51 -8.24 22.01
CA GLY A 198 -3.61 -9.59 21.49
C GLY A 198 -2.96 -10.62 22.41
N ALA A 199 -3.56 -11.80 22.50
CA ALA A 199 -2.98 -12.96 23.15
C ALA A 199 -1.91 -13.62 22.25
N ASP A 200 -1.01 -14.40 22.83
CA ASP A 200 0.01 -15.12 22.07
C ASP A 200 -0.62 -15.97 20.95
N GLY A 201 -0.10 -15.83 19.73
CA GLY A 201 -0.57 -16.58 18.55
C GLY A 201 -1.92 -16.14 17.98
N HIS A 202 -2.54 -15.06 18.47
CA HIS A 202 -3.74 -14.51 17.84
C HIS A 202 -3.45 -13.94 16.45
N THR A 203 -4.49 -13.89 15.61
CA THR A 203 -4.49 -13.23 14.29
C THR A 203 -5.85 -12.59 14.05
N ILE A 204 -5.87 -11.37 13.50
CA ILE A 204 -7.05 -10.70 12.96
C ILE A 204 -6.91 -10.69 11.45
N ASP A 205 -7.70 -11.51 10.74
CA ASP A 205 -7.69 -11.60 9.27
C ASP A 205 -8.86 -10.81 8.69
N GLY A 206 -8.56 -9.75 7.93
CA GLY A 206 -9.55 -8.86 7.32
C GLY A 206 -10.25 -9.42 6.08
N GLY A 207 -9.82 -10.59 5.57
CA GLY A 207 -10.44 -11.22 4.41
C GLY A 207 -10.20 -10.49 3.08
N GLY A 208 -9.15 -9.67 3.01
CA GLY A 208 -8.72 -8.85 1.87
C GLY A 208 -8.79 -9.53 0.49
N PRO A 209 -8.30 -10.78 0.32
CA PRO A 209 -8.35 -11.49 -0.96
C PRO A 209 -9.75 -11.61 -1.59
N ASN A 210 -10.82 -11.50 -0.81
CA ASN A 210 -12.19 -11.49 -1.34
C ASN A 210 -12.50 -10.22 -2.14
N TYR A 211 -11.85 -9.10 -1.78
CA TYR A 211 -12.09 -7.75 -2.30
C TYR A 211 -11.07 -7.32 -3.34
N TRP A 212 -9.81 -7.71 -3.15
CA TRP A 212 -8.67 -7.23 -3.93
C TRP A 212 -8.81 -7.44 -5.44
N ASP A 213 -8.70 -6.34 -6.17
CA ASP A 213 -8.88 -6.23 -7.61
C ASP A 213 -7.85 -5.30 -8.27
N GLY A 214 -6.76 -4.98 -7.56
CA GLY A 214 -5.70 -4.08 -8.00
C GLY A 214 -6.12 -2.63 -8.15
N GLN A 215 -7.31 -2.23 -7.70
CA GLN A 215 -7.82 -0.86 -7.79
C GLN A 215 -8.02 -0.17 -6.44
N GLY A 216 -8.05 -0.92 -5.33
CA GLY A 216 -8.10 -0.31 -3.98
C GLY A 216 -9.30 0.62 -3.81
N SER A 217 -9.11 1.78 -3.19
CA SER A 217 -10.15 2.81 -3.05
C SER A 217 -10.38 3.64 -4.32
N ASN A 218 -9.54 3.48 -5.36
CA ASN A 218 -9.64 4.25 -6.60
C ASN A 218 -10.72 3.74 -7.58
N GLY A 219 -11.31 2.57 -7.32
CA GLY A 219 -12.36 1.99 -8.16
C GLY A 219 -12.54 0.49 -7.96
N GLY A 220 -13.15 -0.17 -8.94
CA GLY A 220 -13.42 -1.60 -8.90
C GLY A 220 -14.66 -1.96 -8.08
N GLY A 221 -14.65 -3.12 -7.41
CA GLY A 221 -15.76 -3.58 -6.58
C GLY A 221 -15.77 -2.89 -5.21
N ASP A 222 -16.97 -2.74 -4.62
CA ASP A 222 -17.11 -2.18 -3.28
C ASP A 222 -16.40 -3.06 -2.25
N LYS A 223 -15.68 -2.40 -1.33
CA LYS A 223 -14.79 -3.01 -0.35
C LYS A 223 -14.67 -2.11 0.87
N PRO A 224 -14.63 -2.64 2.11
CA PRO A 224 -14.52 -1.81 3.32
C PRO A 224 -13.31 -0.88 3.22
N ASP A 225 -13.54 0.43 3.20
CA ASP A 225 -12.47 1.40 2.95
C ASP A 225 -11.52 1.53 4.15
N HIS A 226 -12.05 1.42 5.36
CA HIS A 226 -11.26 1.43 6.59
C HIS A 226 -11.49 0.15 7.38
N PHE A 227 -10.44 -0.64 7.61
CA PHE A 227 -10.57 -1.90 8.34
C PHE A 227 -10.76 -1.68 9.85
N ILE A 228 -9.95 -0.81 10.44
CA ILE A 228 -9.96 -0.48 11.87
C ILE A 228 -10.06 1.04 12.02
N VAL A 229 -11.20 1.52 12.49
CA VAL A 229 -11.41 2.94 12.79
C VAL A 229 -11.17 3.20 14.27
N VAL A 230 -10.10 3.91 14.60
CA VAL A 230 -9.78 4.36 15.97
C VAL A 230 -10.12 5.83 16.08
N LYS A 231 -11.21 6.13 16.77
CA LYS A 231 -11.71 7.51 16.85
C LYS A 231 -12.03 7.97 18.25
N LYS A 232 -11.80 9.26 18.50
CA LYS A 232 -12.22 9.94 19.74
C LYS A 232 -11.72 9.23 21.00
N THR A 233 -10.49 8.75 20.97
CA THR A 233 -9.85 8.14 22.14
C THR A 233 -9.18 9.19 23.03
N SER A 234 -9.05 8.89 24.32
CA SER A 234 -8.26 9.70 25.26
C SER A 234 -7.40 8.79 26.14
N ASN A 235 -6.07 8.96 26.11
CA ASN A 235 -5.11 8.11 26.84
C ASN A 235 -5.31 6.59 26.55
N ALA A 236 -5.50 6.24 25.28
CA ALA A 236 -5.73 4.85 24.86
C ALA A 236 -4.44 4.16 24.42
N ARG A 237 -4.39 2.84 24.55
CA ARG A 237 -3.29 2.01 24.03
C ARG A 237 -3.79 0.88 23.15
N ILE A 238 -3.12 0.65 22.02
CA ILE A 238 -3.36 -0.50 21.13
C ILE A 238 -2.02 -1.20 20.97
N THR A 239 -1.91 -2.46 21.39
CA THR A 239 -0.60 -3.11 21.52
C THR A 239 -0.60 -4.55 21.04
N ASN A 240 0.51 -5.01 20.46
CA ASN A 240 0.76 -6.43 20.18
C ASN A 240 -0.34 -7.09 19.33
N LEU A 241 -0.85 -6.41 18.30
CA LEU A 241 -1.82 -7.00 17.37
C LEU A 241 -1.14 -7.57 16.13
N ASN A 242 -1.56 -8.77 15.73
CA ASN A 242 -1.21 -9.38 14.45
C ASN A 242 -2.41 -9.23 13.50
N ILE A 243 -2.28 -8.38 12.50
CA ILE A 243 -3.32 -8.12 11.52
C ILE A 243 -2.84 -8.61 10.16
N LYS A 244 -3.71 -9.34 9.47
CA LYS A 244 -3.43 -9.90 8.16
C LYS A 244 -4.52 -9.52 7.16
N ASN A 245 -4.13 -9.33 5.90
CA ASN A 245 -5.03 -9.33 4.74
C ASN A 245 -6.21 -8.36 4.92
N TRP A 246 -5.95 -7.07 5.12
CA TRP A 246 -7.04 -6.09 5.22
C TRP A 246 -7.48 -5.60 3.82
N PRO A 247 -8.73 -5.11 3.65
CA PRO A 247 -9.27 -4.82 2.32
C PRO A 247 -8.62 -3.62 1.62
N VAL A 248 -8.58 -2.47 2.29
CA VAL A 248 -8.06 -1.18 1.77
C VAL A 248 -7.21 -0.50 2.83
N HIS A 249 -7.65 0.55 3.54
CA HIS A 249 -6.82 1.20 4.57
C HIS A 249 -6.92 0.42 5.89
N CYS A 250 -5.79 0.16 6.58
CA CYS A 250 -5.79 -0.65 7.81
C CYS A 250 -6.31 0.15 9.00
N PHE A 251 -5.54 1.13 9.49
CA PHE A 251 -5.92 1.98 10.62
C PHE A 251 -6.32 3.38 10.17
N SER A 252 -7.59 3.74 10.35
CA SER A 252 -8.06 5.12 10.25
C SER A 252 -8.15 5.74 11.64
N MET A 253 -7.23 6.66 11.96
CA MET A 253 -7.05 7.23 13.30
C MET A 253 -7.44 8.71 13.33
N THR A 254 -8.57 9.04 13.97
CA THR A 254 -9.11 10.40 13.96
C THR A 254 -9.64 10.92 15.29
N GLY A 255 -9.36 12.18 15.62
CA GLY A 255 -9.88 12.79 16.85
C GLY A 255 -9.29 12.18 18.13
N ASN A 256 -8.10 11.59 18.07
CA ASN A 256 -7.48 10.93 19.22
C ASN A 256 -6.63 11.92 20.03
N GLN A 257 -6.60 11.74 21.35
CA GLN A 257 -5.76 12.50 22.27
C GLN A 257 -4.98 11.56 23.18
N GLY A 258 -3.64 11.52 23.08
CA GLY A 258 -2.84 10.59 23.88
C GLY A 258 -3.09 9.14 23.47
N LEU A 259 -2.85 8.79 22.21
CA LEU A 259 -2.98 7.42 21.71
C LEU A 259 -1.58 6.82 21.52
N THR A 260 -1.30 5.67 22.12
CA THR A 260 -0.09 4.89 21.85
C THR A 260 -0.45 3.60 21.14
N VAL A 261 0.17 3.36 19.99
CA VAL A 261 0.06 2.11 19.24
C VAL A 261 1.44 1.46 19.18
N SER A 262 1.57 0.21 19.64
CA SER A 262 2.91 -0.39 19.77
C SER A 262 3.00 -1.90 19.56
N GLY A 263 4.11 -2.37 18.99
CA GLY A 263 4.37 -3.81 18.86
C GLY A 263 3.46 -4.52 17.85
N LEU A 264 2.91 -3.80 16.88
CA LEU A 264 1.99 -4.36 15.88
C LEU A 264 2.75 -5.06 14.74
N ASN A 265 2.11 -6.06 14.15
CA ASN A 265 2.53 -6.67 12.90
C ASN A 265 1.38 -6.61 11.89
N LEU A 266 1.50 -5.75 10.87
CA LEU A 266 0.55 -5.61 9.77
C LEU A 266 1.12 -6.32 8.54
N ASP A 267 0.49 -7.41 8.14
CA ASP A 267 0.93 -8.25 7.02
C ASP A 267 -0.13 -8.28 5.91
N ASN A 268 0.12 -7.53 4.84
CA ASN A 268 -0.67 -7.57 3.60
C ASN A 268 0.11 -8.19 2.44
N SER A 269 1.14 -8.99 2.72
CA SER A 269 2.06 -9.54 1.70
C SER A 269 1.38 -10.45 0.69
N ASP A 270 0.29 -11.14 1.07
CA ASP A 270 -0.53 -11.92 0.13
C ASP A 270 -1.09 -11.05 -1.01
N GLY A 271 -1.19 -9.73 -0.78
CA GLY A 271 -1.65 -8.72 -1.74
C GLY A 271 -0.61 -8.26 -2.76
N ASP A 272 0.67 -8.60 -2.59
CA ASP A 272 1.73 -8.23 -3.54
C ASP A 272 1.56 -8.92 -4.89
N ALA A 273 1.18 -10.20 -4.86
CA ALA A 273 0.98 -10.98 -6.06
C ALA A 273 -0.28 -10.54 -6.80
N ALA A 274 -0.22 -10.56 -8.13
CA ALA A 274 -1.41 -10.34 -8.94
C ALA A 274 -2.43 -11.47 -8.75
N ASN A 275 -3.71 -11.15 -8.95
CA ASN A 275 -4.79 -12.12 -8.99
C ASN A 275 -5.60 -12.00 -10.30
N SER A 276 -6.65 -12.80 -10.45
CA SER A 276 -7.48 -12.82 -11.65
C SER A 276 -8.28 -11.52 -11.90
N LYS A 277 -8.35 -10.62 -10.91
CA LYS A 277 -9.08 -9.35 -10.98
C LYS A 277 -8.15 -8.13 -11.20
N SER A 278 -6.87 -8.25 -10.84
CA SER A 278 -5.93 -7.11 -10.79
C SER A 278 -5.21 -6.80 -12.10
N GLY A 279 -5.48 -7.55 -13.18
CA GLY A 279 -4.91 -7.26 -14.51
C GLY A 279 -3.39 -7.32 -14.54
N GLY A 280 -2.77 -8.19 -13.73
CA GLY A 280 -1.31 -8.34 -13.64
C GLY A 280 -0.61 -7.36 -12.68
N LYS A 281 -1.35 -6.43 -12.06
CA LYS A 281 -0.86 -5.59 -10.96
C LYS A 281 -0.96 -6.33 -9.62
N ALA A 282 -0.33 -5.82 -8.57
CA ALA A 282 -0.58 -6.29 -7.20
C ALA A 282 -2.09 -6.37 -6.92
N ALA A 283 -2.52 -7.42 -6.22
CA ALA A 283 -3.93 -7.62 -5.91
C ALA A 283 -4.45 -6.54 -4.94
N ALA A 284 -3.69 -6.26 -3.89
CA ALA A 284 -3.99 -5.20 -2.95
C ALA A 284 -3.47 -3.85 -3.46
N HIS A 285 -4.22 -2.78 -3.17
CA HIS A 285 -3.90 -1.41 -3.54
C HIS A 285 -4.58 -0.46 -2.56
N ASN A 286 -3.98 0.71 -2.30
CA ASN A 286 -4.39 1.62 -1.21
C ASN A 286 -4.45 0.90 0.14
N SER A 287 -3.47 0.03 0.37
CA SER A 287 -3.38 -0.78 1.56
C SER A 287 -2.64 -0.06 2.69
N ASP A 288 -3.02 1.17 3.01
CA ASP A 288 -2.31 2.01 3.98
C ASP A 288 -2.21 1.33 5.36
N GLY A 289 -1.06 1.48 6.02
CA GLY A 289 -0.86 0.94 7.38
C GLY A 289 -1.58 1.79 8.43
N PHE A 290 -1.24 3.07 8.49
CA PHE A 290 -1.80 4.02 9.46
C PHE A 290 -2.11 5.37 8.83
N ASP A 291 -3.39 5.71 8.77
CA ASP A 291 -3.89 7.03 8.40
C ASP A 291 -4.20 7.85 9.65
N ILE A 292 -3.46 8.93 9.86
CA ILE A 292 -3.64 9.84 11.00
C ILE A 292 -4.28 11.14 10.52
N SER A 293 -5.36 11.53 11.19
CA SER A 293 -6.03 12.82 10.97
C SER A 293 -6.50 13.42 12.29
N SER A 294 -6.57 14.75 12.37
CA SER A 294 -7.22 15.51 13.45
C SER A 294 -6.96 14.95 14.86
N SER A 295 -5.73 14.55 15.14
CA SER A 295 -5.33 13.90 16.40
C SER A 295 -4.18 14.65 17.05
N ASP A 296 -4.03 14.53 18.37
CA ASP A 296 -3.00 15.17 19.17
C ASP A 296 -2.33 14.17 20.12
N TYR A 297 -1.02 14.23 20.30
CA TYR A 297 -0.25 13.27 21.10
C TYR A 297 -0.49 11.82 20.67
N VAL A 298 -0.13 11.49 19.43
CA VAL A 298 -0.18 10.10 18.91
C VAL A 298 1.24 9.56 18.84
N THR A 299 1.46 8.34 19.35
CA THR A 299 2.73 7.63 19.25
C THR A 299 2.52 6.29 18.56
N LEU A 300 3.25 6.04 17.49
CA LEU A 300 3.43 4.71 16.88
C LEU A 300 4.85 4.23 17.22
N GLU A 301 5.00 3.05 17.81
CA GLU A 301 6.31 2.54 18.22
C GLU A 301 6.50 1.03 17.95
N ASN A 302 7.64 0.64 17.38
CA ASN A 302 8.04 -0.76 17.19
C ASN A 302 7.01 -1.57 16.39
N ILE A 303 6.70 -1.13 15.16
CA ILE A 303 5.65 -1.74 14.32
C ILE A 303 6.23 -2.21 13.00
N ASN A 304 5.84 -3.41 12.58
CA ASN A 304 6.14 -3.94 11.25
C ASN A 304 4.92 -3.73 10.33
N VAL A 305 5.16 -3.23 9.13
CA VAL A 305 4.14 -3.05 8.09
C VAL A 305 4.67 -3.58 6.77
N HIS A 306 4.01 -4.59 6.22
CA HIS A 306 4.15 -5.02 4.84
C HIS A 306 2.86 -4.70 4.09
N ASN A 307 2.93 -3.77 3.14
CA ASN A 307 1.77 -3.34 2.37
C ASN A 307 2.14 -2.83 0.97
N GLN A 308 1.18 -2.19 0.30
CA GLN A 308 1.25 -1.72 -1.08
C GLN A 308 0.89 -0.22 -1.21
N ASP A 309 0.82 0.51 -0.09
CA ASP A 309 0.64 1.97 -0.05
C ASP A 309 1.36 2.56 1.18
N ASP A 310 1.01 3.77 1.65
CA ASP A 310 1.73 4.43 2.74
C ASP A 310 1.86 3.53 3.98
N CYS A 311 3.07 3.44 4.52
CA CYS A 311 3.29 2.77 5.80
C CYS A 311 2.60 3.57 6.91
N VAL A 312 2.76 4.89 6.86
CA VAL A 312 2.07 5.87 7.68
C VAL A 312 1.77 7.10 6.83
N ALA A 313 0.54 7.59 6.85
CA ALA A 313 0.12 8.85 6.23
C ALA A 313 -0.49 9.79 7.29
N VAL A 314 0.17 10.93 7.54
CA VAL A 314 -0.35 11.97 8.45
C VAL A 314 -0.96 13.10 7.64
N THR A 315 -2.29 13.16 7.62
CA THR A 315 -3.05 14.13 6.82
C THR A 315 -3.44 15.38 7.62
N SER A 316 -3.52 15.26 8.96
CA SER A 316 -3.66 16.39 9.89
C SER A 316 -3.39 15.93 11.33
N GLY A 317 -2.97 16.85 12.19
CA GLY A 317 -2.75 16.57 13.62
C GLY A 317 -1.50 17.23 14.18
N THR A 318 -1.33 17.10 15.50
CA THR A 318 -0.23 17.69 16.25
C THR A 318 0.44 16.72 17.22
N HIS A 319 1.73 16.94 17.53
CA HIS A 319 2.50 16.08 18.45
C HIS A 319 2.42 14.60 18.10
N ILE A 320 2.78 14.24 16.87
CA ILE A 320 2.77 12.87 16.39
C ILE A 320 4.21 12.34 16.37
N THR A 321 4.44 11.21 17.01
CA THR A 321 5.74 10.51 17.02
C THR A 321 5.58 9.14 16.40
N VAL A 322 6.45 8.80 15.45
CA VAL A 322 6.48 7.51 14.76
C VAL A 322 7.91 6.98 14.84
N THR A 323 8.12 5.88 15.55
CA THR A 323 9.47 5.40 15.88
C THR A 323 9.60 3.89 15.80
N GLY A 324 10.78 3.37 15.44
CA GLY A 324 11.00 1.93 15.38
C GLY A 324 10.15 1.22 14.34
N MET A 325 9.82 1.88 13.23
CA MET A 325 9.02 1.28 12.16
C MET A 325 9.89 0.39 11.26
N TYR A 326 9.33 -0.74 10.83
CA TYR A 326 9.82 -1.52 9.70
C TYR A 326 8.76 -1.47 8.60
N CYS A 327 8.97 -0.64 7.59
CA CYS A 327 8.07 -0.47 6.46
C CYS A 327 8.62 -1.23 5.24
N TYR A 328 7.83 -2.13 4.67
CA TYR A 328 8.22 -2.94 3.53
C TYR A 328 7.16 -2.90 2.42
N GLY A 329 7.60 -2.74 1.16
CA GLY A 329 6.75 -2.86 -0.03
C GLY A 329 5.92 -1.61 -0.38
N GLY A 330 5.47 -0.87 0.63
CA GLY A 330 4.54 0.25 0.47
C GLY A 330 5.11 1.55 -0.10
N HIS A 331 4.56 2.70 0.31
CA HIS A 331 4.91 4.03 -0.20
C HIS A 331 5.66 4.92 0.81
N GLY A 332 6.17 4.34 1.89
CA GLY A 332 7.05 5.02 2.85
C GLY A 332 6.33 5.73 3.99
N LEU A 333 7.04 6.64 4.63
CA LEU A 333 6.55 7.46 5.75
C LEU A 333 6.18 8.84 5.21
N SER A 334 4.87 9.13 5.21
CA SER A 334 4.30 10.26 4.48
C SER A 334 3.60 11.27 5.40
N ILE A 335 3.86 12.55 5.15
CA ILE A 335 2.93 13.64 5.47
C ILE A 335 2.04 13.88 4.25
N GLY A 336 0.73 13.89 4.47
CA GLY A 336 -0.27 14.22 3.47
C GLY A 336 -1.02 13.02 2.87
N SER A 337 -1.81 13.21 1.81
CA SER A 337 -1.94 14.49 1.10
C SER A 337 -2.62 15.58 1.93
N ILE A 338 -2.01 16.78 1.96
CA ILE A 338 -2.50 17.95 2.71
C ILE A 338 -3.32 18.85 1.81
N GLY A 339 -4.44 19.36 2.32
CA GLY A 339 -5.27 20.34 1.62
C GLY A 339 -6.52 19.71 0.99
N GLY A 340 -7.60 20.48 0.89
CA GLY A 340 -8.89 20.02 0.37
C GLY A 340 -9.70 19.14 1.34
N LYS A 341 -9.26 18.99 2.59
CA LYS A 341 -9.95 18.25 3.66
C LYS A 341 -10.52 19.21 4.70
N SER A 342 -11.28 18.68 5.66
CA SER A 342 -11.84 19.47 6.77
C SER A 342 -10.77 20.04 7.70
N ASN A 343 -9.64 19.34 7.84
CA ASN A 343 -8.45 19.79 8.55
C ASN A 343 -7.22 19.56 7.68
N ASN A 344 -6.45 20.63 7.45
CA ASN A 344 -5.27 20.65 6.58
C ASN A 344 -4.02 21.14 7.31
N THR A 345 -3.98 20.97 8.65
CA THR A 345 -2.86 21.40 9.48
C THR A 345 -2.12 20.20 10.04
N VAL A 346 -0.81 20.16 9.79
CA VAL A 346 0.14 19.25 10.43
C VAL A 346 1.20 20.09 11.12
N ASP A 347 1.42 19.84 12.41
CA ASP A 347 2.41 20.56 13.22
C ASP A 347 3.09 19.60 14.21
N THR A 348 4.41 19.63 14.29
CA THR A 348 5.18 18.89 15.32
C THR A 348 5.00 17.38 15.13
N VAL A 349 5.56 16.88 14.03
CA VAL A 349 5.58 15.45 13.70
C VAL A 349 7.03 14.98 13.62
N THR A 350 7.34 13.89 14.31
CA THR A 350 8.66 13.24 14.25
C THR A 350 8.52 11.80 13.77
N PHE A 351 9.20 11.49 12.67
CA PHE A 351 9.50 10.13 12.25
C PHE A 351 10.95 9.83 12.61
N GLU A 352 11.22 8.76 13.37
CA GLU A 352 12.59 8.44 13.74
C GLU A 352 12.92 6.95 13.88
N ASN A 353 14.21 6.62 13.87
CA ASN A 353 14.74 5.28 14.17
C ASN A 353 14.04 4.15 13.38
N SER A 354 13.83 4.35 12.09
CA SER A 354 12.95 3.51 11.27
C SER A 354 13.62 3.05 9.97
N GLN A 355 13.12 1.96 9.41
CA GLN A 355 13.60 1.36 8.17
C GLN A 355 12.48 1.36 7.12
N ILE A 356 12.82 1.76 5.89
CA ILE A 356 11.91 1.75 4.74
C ILE A 356 12.57 0.98 3.61
N ILE A 357 11.98 -0.15 3.25
CA ILE A 357 12.62 -1.18 2.44
C ILE A 357 11.73 -1.58 1.26
N ASN A 358 12.28 -1.61 0.05
CA ASN A 358 11.58 -2.02 -1.17
C ASN A 358 10.25 -1.29 -1.38
N SER A 359 10.20 -0.02 -0.98
CA SER A 359 9.04 0.85 -1.08
C SER A 359 9.15 1.79 -2.28
N GLU A 360 8.03 2.37 -2.69
CA GLU A 360 8.01 3.42 -3.72
C GLU A 360 8.81 4.64 -3.27
N ASN A 361 8.57 5.09 -2.04
CA ASN A 361 9.21 6.27 -1.46
C ASN A 361 9.83 5.96 -0.10
N GLY A 362 10.80 6.78 0.30
CA GLY A 362 11.32 6.84 1.66
C GLY A 362 10.52 7.82 2.52
N CYS A 363 11.10 9.01 2.75
CA CYS A 363 10.43 10.09 3.50
C CYS A 363 9.66 10.99 2.53
N ARG A 364 8.36 11.20 2.76
CA ARG A 364 7.51 11.93 1.81
C ARG A 364 6.68 13.05 2.47
N ILE A 365 6.54 14.17 1.78
CA ILE A 365 5.60 15.25 2.10
C ILE A 365 4.88 15.62 0.80
N LYS A 366 3.56 15.35 0.74
CA LYS A 366 2.72 15.61 -0.44
C LYS A 366 1.58 16.57 -0.11
N THR A 367 1.43 17.64 -0.88
CA THR A 367 0.33 18.61 -0.70
C THR A 367 -0.50 18.74 -1.98
N ASN A 368 -1.82 18.74 -1.84
CA ASN A 368 -2.76 18.78 -2.96
C ASN A 368 -2.66 20.12 -3.72
N SER A 369 -2.53 20.04 -5.04
CA SER A 369 -2.42 21.21 -5.91
C SER A 369 -3.67 22.10 -5.84
N GLY A 370 -3.48 23.41 -5.74
CA GLY A 370 -4.55 24.41 -5.73
C GLY A 370 -5.33 24.50 -4.41
N THR A 371 -4.86 23.84 -3.34
CA THR A 371 -5.52 23.82 -2.03
C THR A 371 -4.77 24.65 -0.98
N THR A 372 -5.33 24.76 0.22
CA THR A 372 -4.75 25.49 1.35
C THR A 372 -4.52 24.61 2.57
N GLY A 373 -3.52 24.97 3.37
CA GLY A 373 -3.13 24.21 4.56
C GLY A 373 -1.79 24.62 5.13
N THR A 374 -1.30 23.88 6.11
CA THR A 374 -0.02 24.15 6.76
C THR A 374 0.64 22.84 7.18
N VAL A 375 1.92 22.70 6.85
CA VAL A 375 2.82 21.66 7.33
C VAL A 375 3.98 22.35 8.01
N LYS A 376 4.21 22.09 9.30
CA LYS A 376 5.35 22.67 10.00
C LYS A 376 5.94 21.80 11.09
N ASN A 377 7.19 22.08 11.45
CA ASN A 377 7.90 21.40 12.53
C ASN A 377 7.94 19.88 12.31
N ILE A 378 8.45 19.47 11.14
CA ILE A 378 8.55 18.06 10.76
C ILE A 378 10.00 17.59 10.91
N ILE A 379 10.20 16.45 11.54
CA ILE A 379 11.52 15.83 11.69
C ILE A 379 11.46 14.42 11.13
N TYR A 380 12.35 14.11 10.20
CA TYR A 380 12.72 12.75 9.81
C TYR A 380 14.14 12.51 10.32
N LYS A 381 14.32 11.56 11.24
CA LYS A 381 15.61 11.35 11.92
C LYS A 381 16.04 9.89 11.97
N SER A 382 17.30 9.60 11.64
CA SER A 382 17.86 8.25 11.73
C SER A 382 16.99 7.24 10.96
N ILE A 383 16.69 7.58 9.71
CA ILE A 383 15.88 6.75 8.81
C ILE A 383 16.80 6.02 7.84
N THR A 384 16.67 4.69 7.74
CA THR A 384 17.43 3.87 6.78
C THR A 384 16.56 3.45 5.61
N LEU A 385 17.04 3.71 4.40
CA LEU A 385 16.38 3.40 3.14
C LEU A 385 17.09 2.27 2.38
N SER A 386 16.33 1.37 1.77
CA SER A 386 16.90 0.36 0.87
C SER A 386 15.95 0.00 -0.26
N GLY A 387 16.46 0.00 -1.49
CA GLY A 387 15.71 -0.49 -2.65
C GLY A 387 14.51 0.39 -3.05
N ILE A 388 14.51 1.67 -2.67
CA ILE A 388 13.43 2.61 -2.96
C ILE A 388 13.28 2.81 -4.47
N SER A 389 12.07 2.69 -5.03
CA SER A 389 11.89 2.69 -6.49
C SER A 389 11.78 4.06 -7.14
N ASP A 390 11.25 5.05 -6.43
CA ASP A 390 10.87 6.34 -7.03
C ASP A 390 11.58 7.51 -6.33
N TYR A 391 11.33 7.73 -5.03
CA TYR A 391 11.88 8.88 -4.30
C TYR A 391 12.43 8.53 -2.92
N GLY A 392 13.74 8.72 -2.69
CA GLY A 392 14.34 8.59 -1.36
C GLY A 392 13.77 9.60 -0.37
N ILE A 393 13.86 10.89 -0.72
CA ILE A 393 13.12 11.99 -0.08
C ILE A 393 12.28 12.69 -1.15
N ASP A 394 10.98 12.83 -0.89
CA ASP A 394 10.01 13.54 -1.72
C ASP A 394 9.34 14.67 -0.92
N VAL A 395 9.43 15.90 -1.42
CA VAL A 395 8.67 17.06 -0.91
C VAL A 395 8.05 17.77 -2.10
N GLN A 396 6.75 17.59 -2.34
CA GLN A 396 6.09 18.11 -3.53
C GLN A 396 4.73 18.76 -3.25
N GLN A 397 4.45 19.86 -3.96
CA GLN A 397 3.26 20.70 -3.77
C GLN A 397 2.30 20.76 -4.97
N ASP A 398 2.34 19.71 -5.78
CA ASP A 398 1.64 19.57 -7.06
C ASP A 398 0.78 18.30 -7.11
N TYR A 399 0.49 17.69 -5.96
CA TYR A 399 -0.15 16.39 -5.89
C TYR A 399 -1.63 16.45 -6.31
N LEU A 400 -2.08 15.46 -7.06
CA LEU A 400 -3.49 15.11 -7.26
C LEU A 400 -3.63 13.59 -7.06
N ASN A 401 -4.83 13.10 -6.75
CA ASN A 401 -5.05 11.64 -6.63
C ASN A 401 -4.75 10.88 -7.95
N GLY A 402 -4.70 11.57 -9.09
CA GLY A 402 -4.27 11.01 -10.38
C GLY A 402 -2.75 11.09 -10.64
N GLY A 403 -1.97 11.59 -9.68
CA GLY A 403 -0.53 11.81 -9.80
C GLY A 403 -0.12 13.29 -9.75
N PRO A 404 1.19 13.58 -9.60
CA PRO A 404 1.72 14.94 -9.57
C PRO A 404 1.56 15.66 -10.92
N THR A 405 1.27 16.97 -10.89
CA THR A 405 1.09 17.77 -12.12
C THR A 405 2.40 18.27 -12.73
N GLY A 406 3.49 18.29 -11.97
CA GLY A 406 4.76 18.95 -12.31
C GLY A 406 4.77 20.45 -12.02
N ASP A 407 3.63 21.04 -11.65
CA ASP A 407 3.43 22.48 -11.46
C ASP A 407 3.01 22.74 -10.00
N PRO A 408 3.95 23.06 -9.09
CA PRO A 408 3.64 23.22 -7.68
C PRO A 408 2.87 24.51 -7.41
N THR A 409 1.88 24.40 -6.52
CA THR A 409 1.11 25.54 -6.02
C THR A 409 1.60 25.95 -4.63
N ASN A 410 1.19 27.13 -4.16
CA ASN A 410 1.72 27.74 -2.94
C ASN A 410 0.66 28.01 -1.85
N GLY A 411 -0.53 27.43 -1.96
CA GLY A 411 -1.60 27.62 -0.97
C GLY A 411 -1.41 26.83 0.32
N VAL A 412 -0.69 25.69 0.27
CA VAL A 412 -0.21 24.97 1.46
C VAL A 412 1.20 25.48 1.77
N THR A 413 1.46 25.88 3.02
CA THR A 413 2.82 26.25 3.45
C THR A 413 3.54 25.05 4.05
N ILE A 414 4.84 24.92 3.77
CA ILE A 414 5.73 23.90 4.35
C ILE A 414 6.88 24.63 5.05
N SER A 415 7.04 24.43 6.36
CA SER A 415 8.08 25.15 7.11
C SER A 415 8.77 24.30 8.18
N ASN A 416 10.04 24.60 8.46
CA ASN A 416 10.82 23.93 9.50
C ASN A 416 10.78 22.39 9.38
N VAL A 417 11.32 21.88 8.28
CA VAL A 417 11.43 20.44 8.00
C VAL A 417 12.89 20.04 8.12
N GLN A 418 13.18 19.03 8.93
CA GLN A 418 14.54 18.56 9.17
C GLN A 418 14.68 17.09 8.75
N PHE A 419 15.66 16.81 7.89
CA PHE A 419 16.09 15.46 7.53
C PHE A 419 17.47 15.20 8.14
N ILE A 420 17.49 14.44 9.22
CA ILE A 420 18.67 14.19 10.06
C ILE A 420 19.07 12.73 9.94
N ASP A 421 20.27 12.43 9.48
CA ASP A 421 20.77 11.06 9.34
C ASP A 421 19.82 10.15 8.53
N VAL A 422 19.19 10.69 7.47
CA VAL A 422 18.43 9.89 6.51
C VAL A 422 19.42 9.30 5.51
N THR A 423 19.62 7.99 5.56
CA THR A 423 20.70 7.33 4.79
C THR A 423 20.19 6.11 4.06
N GLY A 424 20.84 5.75 2.95
CA GLY A 424 20.54 4.49 2.27
C GLY A 424 20.66 4.51 0.75
N THR A 425 19.94 3.60 0.12
CA THR A 425 20.00 3.40 -1.34
C THR A 425 18.62 3.45 -1.99
N VAL A 426 18.60 4.01 -3.20
CA VAL A 426 17.46 3.99 -4.11
C VAL A 426 17.85 3.25 -5.40
N LYS A 427 16.87 2.81 -6.19
CA LYS A 427 17.10 2.22 -7.51
C LYS A 427 17.69 3.27 -8.47
N SER A 428 18.44 2.83 -9.48
CA SER A 428 19.11 3.75 -10.42
C SER A 428 18.17 4.65 -11.24
N SER A 429 16.90 4.24 -11.39
CA SER A 429 15.86 5.03 -12.05
C SER A 429 15.24 6.10 -11.13
N ALA A 430 15.39 5.94 -9.82
CA ALA A 430 14.77 6.77 -8.78
C ALA A 430 15.51 8.11 -8.60
N TYR A 431 15.00 8.92 -7.68
CA TYR A 431 15.64 10.12 -7.16
C TYR A 431 16.10 9.89 -5.72
N ASN A 432 17.33 10.31 -5.41
CA ASN A 432 17.80 10.44 -4.03
C ASN A 432 16.97 11.50 -3.30
N TYR A 433 16.83 12.67 -3.94
CA TYR A 433 16.07 13.82 -3.43
C TYR A 433 15.23 14.43 -4.56
N TYR A 434 13.95 14.64 -4.27
CA TYR A 434 13.02 15.37 -5.11
C TYR A 434 12.32 16.44 -4.27
N ILE A 435 12.58 17.71 -4.57
CA ILE A 435 11.95 18.84 -3.87
C ILE A 435 11.33 19.78 -4.90
N LEU A 436 10.01 19.84 -4.89
CA LEU A 436 9.18 20.64 -5.79
C LEU A 436 8.23 21.53 -4.97
N CYS A 437 8.75 22.68 -4.55
CA CYS A 437 8.04 23.68 -3.77
C CYS A 437 7.36 24.72 -4.67
N GLY A 438 6.18 25.20 -4.23
CA GLY A 438 5.55 26.38 -4.78
C GLY A 438 6.34 27.66 -4.46
N SER A 439 6.11 28.71 -5.23
CA SER A 439 6.79 29.99 -5.01
C SER A 439 6.42 30.58 -3.65
N GLY A 440 7.43 30.73 -2.78
CA GLY A 440 7.28 31.32 -1.44
C GLY A 440 6.59 30.45 -0.40
N SER A 441 6.21 29.21 -0.71
CA SER A 441 5.47 28.33 0.22
C SER A 441 6.35 27.43 1.08
N CYS A 442 7.62 27.22 0.71
CA CYS A 442 8.58 26.45 1.50
C CYS A 442 9.56 27.35 2.27
N SER A 443 9.87 26.99 3.52
CA SER A 443 10.90 27.67 4.32
C SER A 443 11.58 26.73 5.33
N GLY A 444 12.90 26.81 5.49
CA GLY A 444 13.61 26.05 6.53
C GLY A 444 13.55 24.53 6.33
N ILE A 445 13.69 24.06 5.09
CA ILE A 445 13.98 22.65 4.81
C ILE A 445 15.50 22.45 4.95
N ALA A 446 15.92 21.60 5.88
CA ALA A 446 17.32 21.41 6.24
C ALA A 446 17.72 19.93 6.26
N PHE A 447 18.99 19.69 5.92
CA PHE A 447 19.61 18.36 5.87
C PHE A 447 20.84 18.34 6.78
N SER A 448 20.98 17.31 7.60
CA SER A 448 22.16 17.08 8.45
C SER A 448 22.47 15.60 8.49
N GLY A 449 23.70 15.18 8.14
CA GLY A 449 24.09 13.76 8.10
C GLY A 449 23.32 12.90 7.08
N THR A 450 22.43 13.49 6.29
CA THR A 450 21.61 12.81 5.29
C THR A 450 22.44 12.46 4.05
N SER A 451 22.39 11.20 3.61
CA SER A 451 23.15 10.69 2.47
C SER A 451 22.44 9.52 1.79
N ILE A 452 21.78 9.81 0.67
CA ILE A 452 21.07 8.84 -0.15
C ILE A 452 21.78 8.69 -1.49
N THR A 453 21.99 7.46 -1.94
CA THR A 453 22.76 7.16 -3.15
C THR A 453 22.02 6.22 -4.11
N GLY A 454 22.46 6.22 -5.37
CA GLY A 454 21.99 5.31 -6.41
C GLY A 454 21.18 6.00 -7.51
N GLY A 455 20.37 7.00 -7.16
CA GLY A 455 19.46 7.70 -8.07
C GLY A 455 19.92 9.09 -8.50
N LYS A 456 18.99 9.82 -9.12
CA LYS A 456 19.13 11.21 -9.59
C LYS A 456 18.80 12.21 -8.49
N THR A 457 18.87 13.51 -8.77
CA THR A 457 18.45 14.57 -7.83
C THR A 457 17.80 15.71 -8.59
N SER A 458 16.71 16.25 -8.07
CA SER A 458 15.99 17.39 -8.65
C SER A 458 15.34 18.22 -7.56
N CYS A 459 15.82 19.45 -7.36
CA CYS A 459 15.36 20.31 -6.28
C CYS A 459 15.21 21.75 -6.76
N ASN A 460 14.03 22.35 -6.58
CA ASN A 460 13.76 23.76 -6.91
C ASN A 460 13.82 24.69 -5.68
N TYR A 461 14.02 24.12 -4.48
CA TYR A 461 14.17 24.85 -3.23
C TYR A 461 15.50 24.49 -2.57
N GLY A 462 16.33 25.51 -2.31
CA GLY A 462 17.66 25.33 -1.72
C GLY A 462 18.59 24.47 -2.59
N SER A 463 19.62 23.91 -1.98
CA SER A 463 20.49 22.90 -2.59
C SER A 463 20.30 21.58 -1.86
N CYS A 464 19.98 20.53 -2.61
CA CYS A 464 19.97 19.17 -2.07
C CYS A 464 21.42 18.67 -1.86
N PRO A 465 21.64 17.75 -0.88
CA PRO A 465 22.97 17.25 -0.56
C PRO A 465 23.70 16.52 -1.69
#